data_AF-A0A966R1G3-F1
#
_entry.id   AF-A0A966R1G3-F1
#
_cell.length_a   1.000
_cell.length_b   1.000
_cell.length_c   1.000
_cell.angle_alpha   90.00
_cell.angle_beta   90.00
_cell.angle_gamma   90.00
#
_symmetry.space_group_name_H-M   'P 1'
#
loop_
_entity.id
_entity.type
_entity.pdbx_description
1 polymer ?
#
loop_
_entity_poly.entity_id
_entity_poly.type
_entity_poly.pdbx_seq_one_letter_code
_entity_poly.pdbx_strand_id
1 'polypeptide(L)' 'MKPSSKQLKVIEFLEQQLKFWKNTNDIGSPTHVGDISEFSRANLYDSFSEDEIEDIDILTTELYINILEIT' A
#
# COMPACT_ATOMS: atom_id res chain seq x y z
N MET A 1 6.38 -13.20 -19.27
CA MET A 1 4.92 -12.99 -19.33
C MET A 1 4.63 -11.50 -19.14
N LYS A 2 3.47 -11.01 -19.59
CA LYS A 2 3.00 -9.65 -19.26
C LYS A 2 2.23 -9.67 -17.94
N PRO A 3 2.22 -8.59 -17.14
CA PRO A 3 1.43 -8.50 -15.92
C PRO A 3 -0.07 -8.63 -16.19
N SER A 4 -0.81 -9.20 -15.24
CA SER A 4 -2.28 -9.24 -15.25
C SER A 4 -2.88 -7.90 -14.77
N SER A 5 -4.16 -7.67 -15.05
CA SER A 5 -4.86 -6.46 -14.59
C SER A 5 -4.86 -6.32 -13.06
N LYS A 6 -4.97 -7.43 -12.31
CA LYS A 6 -4.84 -7.40 -10.84
C LYS A 6 -3.43 -6.97 -10.42
N GLN A 7 -2.40 -7.54 -11.04
CA GLN A 7 -1.00 -7.18 -10.75
C GLN A 7 -0.72 -5.70 -11.03
N LEU A 8 -1.23 -5.16 -12.14
CA LEU A 8 -1.11 -3.74 -12.46
C LEU A 8 -1.78 -2.86 -11.41
N LYS A 9 -2.97 -3.25 -10.93
CA LYS A 9 -3.71 -2.49 -9.91
C LYS A 9 -3.01 -2.47 -8.55
N VAL A 10 -2.37 -3.58 -8.16
CA VAL A 10 -1.51 -3.62 -6.95
C VAL A 10 -0.31 -2.68 -7.11
N ILE A 11 0.33 -2.67 -8.29
CA ILE A 11 1.46 -1.77 -8.57
C ILE A 11 1.01 -0.30 -8.50
N GLU A 12 -0.10 0.06 -9.14
CA GLU A 12 -0.66 1.42 -9.11
C GLU A 12 -0.99 1.87 -7.68
N PHE A 13 -1.57 0.97 -6.87
CA PHE A 13 -1.83 1.21 -5.45
C PHE A 13 -0.54 1.50 -4.66
N LEU A 14 0.50 0.67 -4.85
CA LEU A 14 1.80 0.86 -4.18
C LEU A 14 2.49 2.15 -4.64
N GLU A 15 2.41 2.50 -5.93
CA GLU A 15 2.95 3.76 -6.45
C GLU A 15 2.29 4.98 -5.78
N GLN A 16 0.98 4.93 -5.51
CA GLN A 16 0.27 5.98 -4.81
C GLN A 16 0.72 6.11 -3.35
N GLN A 17 0.86 4.99 -2.64
CA GLN A 17 1.38 4.95 -1.27
C GLN A 17 2.82 5.50 -1.18
N LEU A 18 3.72 5.01 -2.04
CA LEU A 18 5.09 5.49 -2.13
C LEU A 18 5.16 6.99 -2.44
N LYS A 19 4.30 7.48 -3.34
CA LYS A 19 4.21 8.91 -3.66
C LYS A 19 3.73 9.71 -2.46
N PHE A 20 2.79 9.21 -1.68
CA PHE A 20 2.33 9.86 -0.46
C PHE A 20 3.47 9.94 0.57
N TRP A 21 4.14 8.82 0.89
CA TRP A 21 5.24 8.80 1.86
C TRP A 21 6.45 9.63 1.42
N LYS A 22 6.70 9.75 0.12
CA LYS A 22 7.74 10.65 -0.41
C LYS A 22 7.44 12.13 -0.17
N ASN A 23 6.16 12.51 -0.14
CA ASN A 23 5.74 13.92 -0.08
C ASN A 23 5.23 14.36 1.31
N THR A 24 5.07 13.44 2.26
CA THR A 24 4.76 13.80 3.64
C THR A 24 5.97 14.42 4.34
N ASN A 25 5.71 15.35 5.26
CA ASN A 25 6.75 15.93 6.13
C ASN A 25 7.03 15.06 7.36
N ASP A 26 6.21 14.04 7.60
CA ASP A 26 6.36 13.08 8.68
C ASP A 26 6.18 11.67 8.11
N ILE A 27 7.27 11.08 7.65
CA ILE A 27 7.26 9.70 7.16
C ILE A 27 7.15 8.71 8.31
N GLY A 28 7.48 9.08 9.55
CA GLY A 28 7.47 8.18 10.71
C GLY A 28 6.13 8.16 11.46
N SER A 29 5.10 8.82 10.94
CA SER A 29 3.80 8.89 11.61
C SER A 29 3.23 7.49 11.85
N PRO A 30 2.76 7.19 13.08
CA PRO A 30 2.08 5.93 13.36
C PRO A 30 0.73 5.80 12.65
N THR A 31 0.16 6.91 12.13
CA THR A 31 -1.12 6.89 11.41
C THR A 31 -1.03 6.20 10.06
N HIS A 32 0.15 6.20 9.44
CA HIS A 32 0.32 5.66 8.08
C HIS A 32 -0.07 4.18 7.97
N VAL A 33 0.07 3.40 9.04
CA VAL A 33 -0.39 2.00 9.08
C VAL A 33 -1.92 1.91 9.00
N GLY A 34 -2.64 2.80 9.70
CA GLY A 34 -4.09 2.89 9.58
C GLY A 34 -4.54 3.41 8.21
N ASP A 35 -3.81 4.40 7.68
CA ASP A 35 -4.09 5.01 6.38
C ASP A 35 -3.94 3.98 5.23
N ILE A 36 -3.01 3.02 5.33
CA ILE A 36 -2.87 1.91 4.37
C ILE A 36 -4.17 1.12 4.27
N SER A 37 -4.73 0.67 5.41
CA SER A 37 -5.95 -0.14 5.43
C SER A 37 -7.20 0.62 5.01
N GLU A 38 -7.28 1.93 5.29
CA GLU A 38 -8.37 2.76 4.77
C GLU A 38 -8.24 2.92 3.25
N PHE A 39 -7.02 3.14 2.77
CA PHE A 39 -6.75 3.35 1.35
C PHE A 39 -6.96 2.09 0.52
N SER A 40 -6.58 0.92 1.02
CA SER A 40 -6.78 -0.36 0.32
C SER A 40 -8.26 -0.67 0.16
N ARG A 41 -9.06 -0.54 1.21
CA ARG A 41 -10.51 -0.69 1.15
C ARG A 41 -11.15 0.28 0.16
N ALA A 42 -10.68 1.52 0.10
CA ALA A 42 -11.21 2.50 -0.84
C ALA A 42 -10.86 2.21 -2.31
N ASN A 43 -9.71 1.59 -2.61
CA ASN A 43 -9.18 1.48 -3.97
C ASN A 43 -9.23 0.06 -4.56
N LEU A 44 -9.35 -0.97 -3.72
CA LEU A 44 -9.18 -2.38 -4.12
C LEU A 44 -10.46 -3.22 -3.98
N TYR A 45 -11.47 -2.77 -3.22
CA TYR A 45 -12.69 -3.56 -2.93
C TYR A 45 -13.46 -4.04 -4.18
N ASP A 46 -13.42 -3.26 -5.27
CA ASP A 46 -14.09 -3.63 -6.53
C ASP A 46 -13.32 -4.68 -7.36
N SER A 47 -12.13 -5.10 -6.93
CA SER A 47 -11.23 -5.93 -7.76
C SER A 47 -10.56 -7.08 -7.01
N PHE A 48 -10.65 -7.09 -5.69
CA PHE A 48 -10.00 -8.04 -4.81
C PHE A 48 -11.00 -8.53 -3.75
N SER A 49 -10.85 -9.77 -3.30
CA SER A 49 -11.56 -10.24 -2.10
C SER A 49 -11.03 -9.57 -0.83
N GLU A 50 -11.77 -9.67 0.26
CA GLU A 50 -11.31 -9.14 1.56
C GLU A 50 -9.99 -9.77 2.00
N ASP A 51 -9.83 -11.09 1.84
CA ASP A 51 -8.56 -11.79 2.12
C ASP A 51 -7.40 -11.26 1.25
N GLU A 52 -7.64 -11.03 -0.05
CA GLU A 52 -6.62 -10.48 -0.96
C GLU A 52 -6.23 -9.05 -0.57
N ILE A 53 -7.18 -8.26 -0.05
CA ILE A 53 -6.94 -6.90 0.44
C ILE A 53 -6.11 -6.93 1.72
N GLU A 54 -6.41 -7.86 2.64
CA GLU A 54 -5.63 -8.05 3.86
C GLU A 54 -4.19 -8.44 3.55
N ASP A 55 -3.96 -9.34 2.59
CA ASP A 55 -2.61 -9.69 2.12
C ASP A 55 -1.85 -8.47 1.57
N ILE A 56 -2.53 -7.60 0.82
CA ILE A 56 -1.94 -6.38 0.27
C ILE A 56 -1.65 -5.35 1.38
N ASP A 57 -2.51 -5.23 2.39
CA ASP A 57 -2.28 -4.38 3.56
C ASP A 57 -1.03 -4.79 4.32
N ILE A 58 -0.87 -6.11 4.56
CA ILE A 58 0.30 -6.67 5.21
C ILE A 58 1.57 -6.35 4.40
N LEU A 59 1.57 -6.65 3.10
CA LEU A 59 2.69 -6.36 2.20
C LEU A 59 3.07 -4.86 2.23
N THR A 60 2.07 -3.99 2.17
CA THR A 60 2.28 -2.54 2.11
C THR A 60 2.81 -2.00 3.44
N THR A 61 2.33 -2.55 4.55
CA THR A 61 2.80 -2.22 5.90
C THR A 61 4.26 -2.67 6.09
N GLU A 62 4.61 -3.88 5.64
CA GLU A 62 5.99 -4.36 5.67
C GLU A 62 6.91 -3.50 4.82
N LEU A 63 6.48 -3.09 3.63
CA LEU A 63 7.22 -2.16 2.77
C LEU A 63 7.47 -0.82 3.47
N TYR A 64 6.43 -0.25 4.09
CA TYR A 64 6.54 0.99 4.85
C TYR A 64 7.55 0.88 6.00
N ILE A 65 7.46 -0.18 6.81
CA ILE A 65 8.41 -0.43 7.91
C ILE A 65 9.85 -0.55 7.39
N ASN A 66 10.06 -1.32 6.32
CA ASN A 66 11.38 -1.45 5.70
C ASN A 66 11.94 -0.11 5.22
N ILE A 67 11.10 0.79 4.69
CA ILE A 67 11.53 2.13 4.29
C ILE A 67 12.00 2.94 5.51
N LEU A 68 11.32 2.83 6.65
CA LEU A 68 11.72 3.51 7.89
C LEU A 68 13.04 3.01 8.48
N GLU A 69 13.39 1.74 8.23
CA GLU A 69 14.62 1.14 8.72
C GLU A 69 15.86 1.50 7.87
N ILE A 70 15.67 2.04 6.66
CA ILE A 70 16.76 2.57 5.83
C ILE A 70 17.27 3.86 6.46
N THR A 71 18.43 3.77 7.10
CA THR A 71 19.14 4.88 7.76
C THR A 71 20.40 5.29 7.01
#